data_AF-A0A934G3B3-F1
#
_entry.id   AF-A0A934G3B3-F1
#
_cell.length_a   1.000
_cell.length_b   1.000
_cell.length_c   1.000
_cell.angle_alpha   90.00
_cell.angle_beta   90.00
_cell.angle_gamma   90.00
#
_symmetry.space_group_name_H-M   'P 1'
#
loop_
_entity.id
_entity.type
_entity.pdbx_description
1 polymer ?
#
loop_
_entity_poly.entity_id
_entity_poly.type
_entity_poly.pdbx_seq_one_letter_code
_entity_poly.pdbx_strand_id
1 'polypeptide(L)'
;MYGLLWIALQFAVPAQAEEVSREQIKGIDEQVQEIKKDVLSISSELKLLEEKLLYPSNTQVSLFVSLAGKEKFRLDSVEIMLDGKAVATHVYSFKELEALQAGGMQRIYTGNVQTGEHLLKVGSIGKGADGKEQHQAGEYRFKKGIGPGLVEINLAGPGERSSGIEFKDR
;
A
#
# COMPACT_ATOMS: atom_id res chain seq x y z
N MET A 1 -85.03 51.70 -27.24
CA MET A 1 -85.36 50.89 -26.04
C MET A 1 -84.04 50.58 -25.34
N TYR A 2 -84.00 50.90 -24.04
CA TYR A 2 -82.92 50.97 -23.05
C TYR A 2 -81.76 49.95 -23.08
N GLY A 3 -80.62 50.36 -22.51
CA GLY A 3 -79.74 49.48 -21.73
C GLY A 3 -78.23 49.79 -21.88
N LEU A 4 -77.65 50.63 -21.00
CA LEU A 4 -76.77 50.20 -19.87
C LEU A 4 -75.41 49.63 -20.35
N LEU A 5 -74.35 50.44 -20.46
CA LEU A 5 -73.38 50.79 -19.40
C LEU A 5 -72.91 49.60 -18.57
N TRP A 6 -71.70 49.07 -18.85
CA TRP A 6 -70.81 48.45 -17.86
C TRP A 6 -69.35 48.71 -18.28
N ILE A 7 -68.69 49.64 -17.60
CA ILE A 7 -67.24 49.88 -17.70
C ILE A 7 -66.58 48.90 -16.73
N ALA A 8 -65.89 47.89 -17.25
CA ALA A 8 -64.98 47.05 -16.47
C ALA A 8 -63.57 47.64 -16.59
N LEU A 9 -63.13 48.32 -15.54
CA LEU A 9 -61.75 48.79 -15.40
C LEU A 9 -60.88 47.59 -14.98
N GLN A 10 -60.10 47.02 -15.91
CA GLN A 10 -59.11 46.00 -15.59
C GLN A 10 -57.81 46.65 -15.10
N PHE A 11 -57.46 46.39 -13.84
CA PHE A 11 -56.11 46.61 -13.32
C PHE A 11 -55.18 45.54 -13.89
N ALA A 12 -54.25 45.94 -14.76
CA ALA A 12 -53.10 45.12 -15.13
C ALA A 12 -52.02 45.25 -14.05
N VAL A 13 -51.72 44.15 -13.36
CA VAL A 13 -50.53 44.04 -12.50
C VAL A 13 -49.35 43.70 -13.41
N PRO A 14 -48.30 44.54 -13.51
CA PRO A 14 -47.11 44.15 -14.24
C PRO A 14 -46.37 43.07 -13.44
N ALA A 15 -46.28 41.87 -14.00
CA ALA A 15 -45.32 40.87 -13.55
C ALA A 15 -43.92 41.40 -13.87
N GLN A 16 -43.17 41.82 -12.85
CA GLN A 16 -41.75 42.06 -13.00
C GLN A 16 -41.05 40.71 -13.19
N ALA A 17 -40.79 40.37 -14.45
CA ALA A 17 -39.76 39.39 -14.78
C ALA A 17 -38.41 40.09 -14.60
N GLU A 18 -37.64 39.65 -13.61
CA GLU A 18 -36.26 40.09 -13.41
C GLU A 18 -35.43 39.58 -14.59
N GLU A 19 -35.19 40.44 -15.59
CA GLU A 19 -34.35 40.12 -16.75
C GLU A 19 -32.91 39.90 -16.25
N VAL A 20 -32.48 38.64 -16.24
CA VAL A 20 -31.07 38.27 -16.00
C VAL A 20 -30.21 39.05 -17.00
N SER A 21 -29.34 39.92 -16.49
CA SER A 21 -28.58 40.85 -17.31
C SER A 21 -27.53 40.08 -18.13
N ARG A 22 -27.18 40.59 -19.31
CA ARG A 22 -26.13 40.00 -20.17
C ARG A 22 -24.78 39.89 -19.45
N GLU A 23 -24.54 40.75 -18.47
CA GLU A 23 -23.36 40.75 -17.61
C GLU A 23 -23.35 39.57 -16.64
N GLN A 24 -24.50 39.23 -16.04
CA GLN A 24 -24.67 38.04 -15.21
C GLN A 24 -24.47 36.75 -16.03
N ILE A 25 -24.99 36.70 -17.26
CA ILE A 25 -24.80 35.55 -18.16
C ILE A 25 -23.32 35.36 -18.51
N LYS A 26 -22.60 36.45 -18.80
CA LYS A 26 -21.15 36.42 -19.05
C LYS A 26 -20.35 35.93 -17.84
N GLY A 27 -20.67 36.43 -16.65
CA GLY A 27 -20.01 36.00 -15.41
C GLY A 27 -20.24 34.52 -15.10
N ILE A 28 -21.44 34.00 -15.37
CA ILE A 28 -21.74 32.56 -15.23
C ILE A 28 -20.95 31.74 -16.27
N ASP A 29 -20.89 32.18 -17.52
CA ASP A 29 -20.10 31.50 -18.56
C ASP A 29 -18.61 31.46 -18.19
N GLU A 30 -18.06 32.55 -17.66
CA GLU A 30 -16.68 32.61 -17.16
C GLU A 30 -16.44 31.62 -16.02
N GLN A 31 -17.34 31.55 -15.02
CA GLN A 31 -17.28 30.57 -13.94
C GLN A 31 -17.38 29.13 -14.46
N VAL A 32 -18.22 28.87 -15.45
CA VAL A 32 -18.35 27.54 -16.07
C VAL A 32 -17.05 27.14 -16.78
N GLN A 33 -16.39 28.07 -17.48
CA GLN A 33 -15.11 27.80 -18.13
C GLN A 33 -13.99 27.56 -17.10
N GLU A 34 -13.98 28.32 -16.00
CA GLU A 34 -13.04 28.13 -14.88
C GLU A 34 -13.21 26.76 -14.24
N ILE A 35 -14.43 26.38 -13.86
CA ILE A 35 -14.72 25.06 -13.27
C ILE A 35 -14.35 23.93 -14.24
N LYS A 36 -14.61 24.08 -15.54
CA LYS A 36 -14.19 23.09 -16.55
C LYS A 36 -12.67 22.91 -16.55
N LYS A 37 -11.93 24.02 -16.47
CA LYS A 37 -10.47 23.99 -16.41
C LYS A 37 -9.98 23.28 -15.14
N ASP A 38 -10.60 23.55 -14.00
CA ASP A 38 -10.26 22.90 -12.73
C ASP A 38 -10.56 21.39 -12.77
N VAL A 39 -11.71 21.00 -13.29
CA VAL A 39 -12.07 19.58 -13.47
C VAL A 39 -11.06 18.87 -14.37
N LEU A 40 -10.63 19.51 -15.46
CA LEU A 40 -9.60 18.97 -16.35
C LEU A 40 -8.22 18.87 -15.67
N SER A 41 -7.86 19.85 -14.83
CA SER A 41 -6.63 19.82 -14.03
C SER A 41 -6.66 18.65 -13.05
N ILE A 42 -7.73 18.55 -12.26
CA ILE A 42 -7.92 17.48 -11.27
C ILE A 42 -7.91 16.11 -11.96
N SER A 43 -8.60 15.95 -13.08
CA SER A 43 -8.59 14.69 -13.83
C SER A 43 -7.19 14.31 -14.30
N SER A 44 -6.39 15.29 -14.74
CA SER A 44 -5.00 15.06 -15.16
C SER A 44 -4.09 14.70 -13.99
N GLU A 45 -4.25 15.37 -12.84
CA GLU A 45 -3.52 15.10 -11.60
C GLU A 45 -3.86 13.72 -11.04
N LEU A 46 -5.14 13.34 -11.02
CA LEU A 46 -5.59 12.00 -10.61
C LEU A 46 -5.02 10.92 -11.53
N LYS A 47 -5.02 11.14 -12.85
CA LYS A 47 -4.44 10.20 -13.82
C LYS A 47 -2.93 10.02 -13.60
N LEU A 48 -2.20 11.11 -13.33
CA LEU A 48 -0.78 11.05 -12.99
C LEU A 48 -0.53 10.31 -11.68
N LEU A 49 -1.39 10.51 -10.68
CA LEU A 49 -1.31 9.79 -9.42
C LEU A 49 -1.59 8.30 -9.61
N GLU A 50 -2.60 7.93 -10.39
CA GLU A 50 -2.89 6.54 -10.78
C GLU A 50 -1.70 5.91 -11.49
N GLU A 51 -1.12 6.57 -12.49
CA GLU A 51 0.06 6.05 -13.22
C GLU A 51 1.26 5.83 -12.28
N LYS A 52 1.50 6.77 -11.36
CA LYS A 52 2.58 6.66 -10.35
C LYS A 52 2.33 5.53 -9.36
N LEU A 53 1.08 5.23 -9.02
CA LEU A 53 0.70 4.10 -8.16
C LEU A 53 0.73 2.75 -8.90
N LEU A 54 0.42 2.76 -10.20
CA LEU A 54 0.40 1.57 -11.05
C LEU A 54 1.82 1.16 -11.50
N TYR A 55 2.74 2.11 -11.68
CA TYR A 55 4.11 1.86 -12.10
C TYR A 55 5.16 2.61 -11.25
N PRO A 56 5.22 2.39 -9.92
CA PRO A 56 6.17 3.12 -9.10
C PRO A 56 7.59 2.61 -9.38
N SER A 57 8.51 3.51 -9.72
CA SER A 57 9.90 3.18 -10.09
C SER A 57 10.69 2.47 -8.97
N ASN A 58 10.20 2.48 -7.72
CA ASN A 58 10.83 1.89 -6.53
C ASN A 58 9.85 1.05 -5.67
N THR A 59 9.02 0.20 -6.28
CA THR A 59 8.15 -0.76 -5.55
C THR A 59 8.88 -1.94 -4.92
N GLN A 60 10.18 -2.05 -5.12
CA GLN A 60 10.92 -3.23 -4.72
C GLN A 60 10.96 -3.37 -3.19
N VAL A 61 10.73 -4.58 -2.71
CA VAL A 61 11.03 -5.05 -1.36
C VAL A 61 12.07 -6.15 -1.47
N SER A 62 13.12 -6.05 -0.67
CA SER A 62 14.12 -7.11 -0.51
C SER A 62 14.02 -7.70 0.89
N LEU A 63 13.89 -9.02 0.96
CA LEU A 63 13.84 -9.76 2.20
C LEU A 63 15.20 -10.43 2.41
N PHE A 64 15.75 -10.29 3.61
CA PHE A 64 17.04 -10.86 3.97
C PHE A 64 16.87 -11.81 5.14
N VAL A 65 17.54 -12.95 5.09
CA VAL A 65 17.57 -13.95 6.15
C VAL A 65 18.99 -14.00 6.72
N SER A 66 19.07 -14.03 8.04
CA SER A 66 20.30 -14.21 8.81
C SER A 66 20.01 -15.10 10.01
N LEU A 67 21.08 -15.67 10.60
CA LEU A 67 20.98 -16.52 11.77
C LEU A 67 21.58 -15.79 12.98
N ALA A 68 20.80 -15.68 14.05
CA ALA A 68 21.24 -15.13 15.33
C ALA A 68 21.91 -16.22 16.17
N GLY A 69 23.06 -15.88 16.74
CA GLY A 69 23.76 -16.73 17.70
C GLY A 69 24.68 -17.77 17.08
N LYS A 70 25.68 -18.20 17.88
CA LYS A 70 26.57 -19.34 17.57
C LYS A 70 25.99 -20.67 18.07
N GLU A 71 24.73 -20.67 18.49
CA GLU A 71 24.11 -21.85 19.08
C GLU A 71 23.89 -22.94 18.02
N LYS A 72 23.77 -24.19 18.48
CA LYS A 72 23.59 -25.39 17.65
C LYS A 72 22.19 -25.48 17.02
N PHE A 73 21.62 -24.36 16.60
CA PHE A 73 20.44 -24.38 15.74
C PHE A 73 20.88 -24.64 14.30
N ARG A 74 20.51 -25.80 13.78
CA ARG A 74 20.79 -26.20 12.41
C ARG A 74 19.56 -25.92 11.57
N LEU A 75 19.56 -24.77 10.89
CA LEU A 75 18.49 -24.42 9.97
C LEU A 75 18.49 -25.39 8.78
N ASP A 76 17.35 -26.02 8.52
CA ASP A 76 17.17 -26.96 7.41
C ASP A 76 16.41 -26.26 6.26
N SER A 77 15.32 -25.54 6.55
CA SER A 77 14.56 -24.80 5.53
C SER A 77 13.88 -23.54 6.07
N VAL A 78 13.56 -22.63 5.13
CA VAL A 78 12.77 -21.42 5.37
C VAL A 78 11.68 -21.31 4.30
N GLU A 79 10.50 -20.89 4.72
CA GLU A 79 9.39 -20.53 3.86
C GLU A 79 8.94 -19.09 4.19
N ILE A 80 8.73 -18.29 3.15
CA ILE A 80 8.33 -16.90 3.24
C ILE A 80 7.01 -16.71 2.52
N MET A 81 6.04 -16.16 3.23
CA MET A 81 4.78 -15.71 2.67
C MET A 81 4.63 -14.20 2.83
N LEU A 82 4.18 -13.53 1.77
CA LEU A 82 3.87 -12.12 1.75
C LEU A 82 2.41 -11.94 1.33
N ASP A 83 1.61 -11.32 2.19
CA ASP A 83 0.16 -11.13 2.01
C ASP A 83 -0.58 -12.43 1.67
N GLY A 84 -0.19 -13.52 2.34
CA GLY A 84 -0.76 -14.85 2.14
C GLY A 84 -0.31 -15.59 0.88
N LYS A 85 0.64 -15.03 0.10
CA LYS A 85 1.24 -15.69 -1.06
C LYS A 85 2.63 -16.20 -0.71
N ALA A 86 2.92 -17.47 -1.01
CA ALA A 86 4.28 -18.01 -0.90
C ALA A 86 5.19 -17.33 -1.94
N VAL A 87 6.21 -16.61 -1.47
CA VAL A 87 7.13 -15.83 -2.30
C VAL A 87 8.53 -16.42 -2.35
N ALA A 88 8.93 -17.21 -1.35
CA ALA A 88 10.18 -17.94 -1.36
C ALA A 88 10.12 -19.18 -0.45
N THR A 89 10.76 -20.26 -0.89
CA THR A 89 11.04 -21.46 -0.09
C THR A 89 12.45 -21.90 -0.40
N HIS A 90 13.27 -22.12 0.64
CA HIS A 90 14.66 -22.53 0.48
C HIS A 90 15.04 -23.63 1.44
N VAL A 91 15.82 -24.60 0.95
CA VAL A 91 16.42 -25.68 1.74
C VAL A 91 17.92 -25.45 1.76
N TYR A 92 18.49 -25.38 2.97
CA TYR A 92 19.87 -24.97 3.16
C TYR A 92 20.83 -26.17 3.05
N SER A 93 21.90 -25.99 2.30
CA SER A 93 23.06 -26.86 2.35
C SER A 93 23.93 -26.56 3.57
N PHE A 94 24.82 -27.52 3.91
CA PHE A 94 25.77 -27.35 5.00
C PHE A 94 26.64 -26.09 4.84
N LYS A 95 27.11 -25.80 3.61
CA LYS A 95 27.96 -24.63 3.33
C LYS A 95 27.20 -23.31 3.48
N GLU A 96 25.94 -23.26 3.05
CA GLU A 96 25.11 -22.06 3.23
C GLU A 96 24.81 -21.81 4.70
N LEU A 97 24.54 -22.88 5.46
CA LEU A 97 24.35 -22.79 6.90
C LEU A 97 25.62 -22.27 7.60
N GLU A 98 26.80 -22.79 7.26
CA GLU A 98 28.07 -22.29 7.80
C GLU A 98 28.26 -20.81 7.48
N ALA A 99 27.92 -20.37 6.26
CA ALA A 99 28.00 -18.96 5.88
C ALA A 99 27.05 -18.09 6.70
N LEU A 100 25.80 -18.52 6.93
CA LEU A 100 24.85 -17.82 7.78
C LEU A 100 25.31 -17.77 9.24
N GLN A 101 25.83 -18.88 9.78
CA GLN A 101 26.39 -18.95 11.13
C GLN A 101 27.63 -18.06 11.31
N ALA A 102 28.39 -17.82 10.24
CA ALA A 102 29.51 -16.89 10.22
C ALA A 102 29.08 -15.41 10.16
N GLY A 103 27.77 -15.12 10.19
CA GLY A 103 27.22 -13.77 10.07
C GLY A 103 26.88 -13.37 8.63
N GLY A 104 26.85 -14.33 7.71
CA GLY A 104 26.37 -14.11 6.36
C GLY A 104 24.89 -13.71 6.34
N MET A 105 24.53 -12.93 5.33
CA MET A 105 23.16 -12.49 5.10
C MET A 105 22.72 -12.92 3.71
N GLN A 106 21.65 -13.71 3.63
CA GLN A 106 21.08 -14.15 2.37
C GLN A 106 19.92 -13.26 1.97
N ARG A 107 19.94 -12.73 0.76
CA ARG A 107 18.75 -12.14 0.15
C ARG A 107 17.85 -13.27 -0.36
N ILE A 108 16.77 -13.55 0.37
CA ILE A 108 15.89 -14.69 0.09
C ILE A 108 14.84 -14.36 -0.97
N TYR A 109 14.44 -13.09 -1.06
CA TYR A 109 13.41 -12.65 -1.99
C TYR A 109 13.66 -11.20 -2.40
N THR A 110 13.31 -10.89 -3.65
CA THR A 110 13.25 -9.51 -4.15
C THR A 110 12.09 -9.43 -5.12
N GLY A 111 11.14 -8.54 -4.85
CA GLY A 111 9.95 -8.40 -5.68
C GLY A 111 9.25 -7.07 -5.46
N ASN A 112 8.26 -6.79 -6.31
CA ASN A 112 7.51 -5.55 -6.24
C ASN A 112 6.31 -5.70 -5.32
N VAL A 113 6.15 -4.74 -4.42
CA VAL A 113 5.06 -4.68 -3.45
C VAL A 113 4.48 -3.27 -3.51
N GLN A 114 3.15 -3.16 -3.44
CA GLN A 114 2.47 -1.87 -3.44
C GLN A 114 2.83 -1.05 -2.19
N THR A 115 2.54 0.24 -2.20
CA THR A 115 2.66 1.05 -0.99
C THR A 115 1.51 0.72 -0.03
N GLY A 116 1.80 0.54 1.24
CA GLY A 116 0.78 0.18 2.23
C GLY A 116 1.30 -0.74 3.32
N GLU A 117 0.37 -1.29 4.09
CA GLU A 117 0.66 -2.31 5.10
C GLU A 117 0.72 -3.69 4.44
N HIS A 118 1.75 -4.47 4.77
CA HIS A 118 1.95 -5.82 4.26
C HIS A 118 2.21 -6.79 5.40
N LEU A 119 1.65 -7.99 5.27
CA LEU A 119 1.85 -9.06 6.24
C LEU A 119 2.91 -10.04 5.72
N LEU A 120 4.06 -10.06 6.39
CA LEU A 120 5.10 -11.04 6.20
C LEU A 120 4.90 -12.18 7.18
N LYS A 121 4.89 -13.42 6.69
CA LYS A 121 4.96 -14.62 7.52
C LYS A 121 6.21 -15.41 7.14
N VAL A 122 6.91 -15.89 8.15
CA VAL A 122 8.13 -16.68 8.01
C VAL A 122 7.93 -17.98 8.76
N GLY A 123 8.07 -19.10 8.06
CA GLY A 123 8.22 -20.42 8.64
C GLY A 123 9.67 -20.87 8.54
N SER A 124 10.17 -21.56 9.55
CA SER A 124 11.47 -22.22 9.48
C SER A 124 11.42 -23.58 10.16
N ILE A 125 12.16 -24.51 9.58
CA ILE A 125 12.35 -25.86 10.12
C ILE A 125 13.84 -26.03 10.34
N GLY A 126 14.21 -26.53 11.50
CA GLY A 126 15.60 -26.83 11.82
C GLY A 126 15.73 -27.82 12.96
N LYS A 127 16.96 -28.11 13.38
CA LYS A 127 17.23 -28.97 14.53
C LYS A 127 17.84 -28.16 15.66
N GLY A 128 17.32 -28.34 16.86
CA GLY A 128 17.87 -27.75 18.08
C GLY A 128 19.15 -28.46 18.53
N ALA A 129 19.76 -27.94 19.59
CA ALA A 129 20.97 -28.51 20.19
C ALA A 129 20.78 -29.96 20.71
N ASP A 130 19.53 -30.34 21.01
CA ASP A 130 19.11 -31.68 21.42
C ASP A 130 18.87 -32.65 20.24
N GLY A 131 19.07 -32.17 19.01
CA GLY A 131 18.87 -32.94 17.78
C GLY A 131 17.41 -33.10 17.37
N LYS A 132 16.45 -32.58 18.13
CA LYS A 132 15.03 -32.63 17.78
C LYS A 132 14.71 -31.60 16.72
N GLU A 133 13.79 -31.97 15.84
CA GLU A 133 13.22 -31.05 14.86
C GLU A 133 12.42 -29.96 15.59
N GLN A 134 12.59 -28.72 15.13
CA GLN A 134 12.01 -27.52 15.67
C GLN A 134 11.37 -26.76 14.53
N HIS A 135 10.13 -26.36 14.74
CA HIS A 135 9.34 -25.57 13.80
C HIS A 135 9.13 -24.21 14.44
N GLN A 136 9.49 -23.15 13.71
CA GLN A 136 9.25 -21.79 14.15
C GLN A 136 8.46 -21.05 13.10
N ALA A 137 7.50 -20.26 13.56
CA ALA A 137 6.72 -19.37 12.72
C ALA A 137 6.66 -17.99 13.35
N GLY A 138 6.81 -16.96 12.52
CA GLY A 138 6.75 -15.56 12.91
C GLY A 138 5.94 -14.77 11.91
N GLU A 139 5.20 -13.78 12.40
CA GLU A 139 4.46 -12.84 11.57
C GLU A 139 4.93 -11.42 11.87
N TYR A 140 5.02 -10.60 10.83
CA TYR A 140 5.44 -9.21 10.93
C TYR A 140 4.62 -8.36 9.97
N ARG A 141 4.09 -7.24 10.48
CA ARG A 141 3.45 -6.23 9.62
C ARG A 141 4.43 -5.09 9.41
N PHE A 142 4.73 -4.81 8.15
CA PHE A 142 5.58 -3.70 7.76
C PHE A 142 4.84 -2.76 6.84
N LYS A 143 5.22 -1.48 6.87
CA LYS A 143 4.62 -0.44 6.03
C LYS A 143 5.56 -0.08 4.88
N LYS A 144 5.19 -0.47 3.66
CA LYS A 144 5.90 -0.10 2.43
C LYS A 144 5.60 1.35 2.05
N GLY A 145 6.64 2.18 2.07
CA GLY A 145 6.62 3.53 1.53
C GLY A 145 6.90 3.59 0.01
N ILE A 146 7.10 4.80 -0.52
CA ILE A 146 7.36 5.03 -1.95
C ILE A 146 8.76 4.61 -2.42
N GLY A 147 9.71 4.42 -1.50
CA GLY A 147 11.08 3.97 -1.78
C GLY A 147 11.25 2.45 -1.63
N PRO A 148 12.43 1.90 -1.96
CA PRO A 148 12.69 0.47 -1.78
C PRO A 148 12.54 0.09 -0.31
N GLY A 149 11.93 -1.07 -0.05
CA GLY A 149 11.78 -1.62 1.30
C GLY A 149 12.83 -2.69 1.57
N LEU A 150 13.40 -2.69 2.77
CA LEU A 150 14.28 -3.74 3.24
C LEU A 150 13.72 -4.30 4.54
N VAL A 151 13.57 -5.63 4.59
CA VAL A 151 13.18 -6.34 5.80
C VAL A 151 14.24 -7.39 6.10
N GLU A 152 14.88 -7.26 7.26
CA GLU A 152 15.80 -8.26 7.79
C GLU A 152 15.04 -9.22 8.69
N ILE A 153 15.19 -10.52 8.42
CA ILE A 153 14.63 -11.64 9.16
C ILE A 153 15.80 -12.32 9.87
N ASN A 154 15.83 -12.22 11.19
CA ASN A 154 16.83 -12.86 12.04
C ASN A 154 16.19 -14.11 12.66
N LEU A 155 16.71 -15.29 12.33
CA LEU A 155 16.25 -16.57 12.87
C LEU A 155 17.14 -17.00 14.05
N ALA A 156 16.56 -17.40 15.16
CA ALA A 156 17.25 -17.77 16.40
C ALA A 156 16.73 -19.13 16.92
N GLY A 157 17.57 -19.85 17.67
CA GLY A 157 17.15 -21.08 18.35
C GLY A 157 16.10 -20.83 19.45
N PRO A 158 15.27 -21.83 19.80
CA PRO A 158 14.37 -21.72 20.93
C PRO A 158 15.17 -21.61 22.23
N GLY A 159 14.98 -20.50 22.96
CA GLY A 159 15.70 -20.20 24.21
C GLY A 159 16.23 -18.77 24.30
N GLU A 160 16.44 -18.08 23.17
CA GLU A 160 16.90 -16.69 23.19
C GLU A 160 15.75 -15.69 23.34
N ARG A 161 14.61 -15.85 22.64
CA ARG A 161 13.41 -14.98 22.72
C ARG A 161 12.11 -15.71 22.30
N SER A 162 10.95 -15.21 22.76
CA SER A 162 9.62 -15.85 22.71
C SER A 162 9.05 -16.24 21.34
N SER A 163 9.62 -15.78 20.21
CA SER A 163 9.16 -16.12 18.85
C SER A 163 10.25 -16.68 17.92
N GLY A 164 11.51 -16.76 18.35
CA GLY A 164 12.64 -17.24 17.53
C GLY A 164 12.97 -16.41 16.27
N ILE A 165 12.07 -15.53 15.83
CA ILE A 165 12.23 -14.72 14.63
C ILE A 165 12.09 -13.24 15.00
N GLU A 166 13.11 -12.45 14.65
CA GLU A 166 13.15 -10.99 14.80
C GLU A 166 13.13 -10.32 13.43
N PHE A 167 12.37 -9.24 13.33
CA PHE A 167 12.21 -8.45 12.11
C PHE A 167 12.74 -7.04 12.31
N LYS A 168 13.47 -6.51 11.33
CA LYS A 168 13.93 -5.12 11.31
C LYS A 168 13.65 -4.48 9.97
N ASP A 169 13.03 -3.30 10.01
CA ASP A 169 12.89 -2.42 8.85
C ASP A 169 14.10 -1.48 8.76
N ARG A 170 14.61 -1.28 7.54
CA ARG A 170 15.70 -0.35 7.24
C ARG A 170 15.33 0.62 6.14
#